data_AF-A0A2N3APA7-F1
#
_entry.id   AF-A0A2N3APA7-F1
#
_cell.length_a   1.000
_cell.length_b   1.000
_cell.length_c   1.000
_cell.angle_alpha   90.00
_cell.angle_beta   90.00
_cell.angle_gamma   90.00
#
_symmetry.space_group_name_H-M   'P 1'
#
loop_
_entity.id
_entity.type
_entity.pdbx_description
1 polymer ?
#
loop_
_entity_poly.entity_id
_entity_poly.type
_entity_poly.pdbx_seq_one_letter_code
_entity_poly.pdbx_strand_id
1 'polypeptide(L)'
;MVIEDIFKALGDPTRLRIARLLGTMELAVGELAQVLGQSQPRVSRHVGILCDAGLAERRREGSWVFLRQADAEGAAAPIIEAAQALLAIAESAEPAFAELCEADRRKLAAIRAARETAAEVYFARHASEWDDLRALHSPDAEVEQALAAALADAPLGAVLDIGTGTGRMAELFAGQAERIVALDKNLEMLRVARAKLQHLPTAQIELVQGDFADLPHGDASFDTVLLHQVLHFATDPAPALAEAARVLRAGGR
;
A
#
# COMPACT_ATOMS: atom_id res chain seq x y z
N MET A 1 -33.91 -17.73 -1.96
CA MET A 1 -33.95 -16.56 -1.04
C MET A 1 -32.54 -16.00 -0.92
N VAL A 2 -32.32 -14.68 -0.76
CA VAL A 2 -30.94 -14.10 -0.70
C VAL A 2 -30.03 -14.86 0.26
N ILE A 3 -30.53 -15.20 1.45
CA ILE A 3 -29.79 -15.98 2.46
C ILE A 3 -29.44 -17.41 1.99
N GLU A 4 -30.34 -18.07 1.27
CA GLU A 4 -30.12 -19.42 0.72
C GLU A 4 -29.03 -19.40 -0.36
N ASP A 5 -29.01 -18.36 -1.20
CA ASP A 5 -28.01 -18.20 -2.27
C ASP A 5 -26.63 -17.94 -1.67
N ILE A 6 -26.55 -17.16 -0.58
CA ILE A 6 -25.31 -16.96 0.20
C ILE A 6 -24.79 -18.28 0.78
N PHE A 7 -25.63 -19.06 1.48
CA PHE A 7 -25.18 -20.32 2.07
C PHE A 7 -24.76 -21.35 1.02
N LYS A 8 -25.44 -21.40 -0.14
CA LYS A 8 -25.00 -22.23 -1.29
C LYS A 8 -23.67 -21.75 -1.87
N ALA A 9 -23.46 -20.44 -1.93
CA ALA A 9 -22.19 -19.86 -2.36
C ALA A 9 -21.06 -20.17 -1.37
N LEU A 10 -21.30 -20.16 -0.06
CA LEU A 10 -20.29 -20.50 0.94
C LEU A 10 -20.10 -22.02 1.13
N GLY A 11 -21.00 -22.87 0.64
CA GLY A 11 -20.91 -24.33 0.78
C GLY A 11 -19.83 -25.05 -0.04
N ASP A 12 -18.80 -24.35 -0.53
CA ASP A 12 -17.72 -24.93 -1.34
C ASP A 12 -16.34 -24.50 -0.84
N PRO A 13 -15.41 -25.44 -0.62
CA PRO A 13 -14.09 -25.13 -0.08
C PRO A 13 -13.29 -24.09 -0.87
N THR A 14 -13.41 -24.06 -2.20
CA THR A 14 -12.69 -23.06 -3.02
C THR A 14 -13.29 -21.67 -2.82
N ARG A 15 -14.62 -21.57 -2.70
CA ARG A 15 -15.30 -20.29 -2.45
C ARG A 15 -15.03 -19.76 -1.05
N LEU A 16 -14.89 -20.64 -0.05
CA LEU A 16 -14.43 -20.25 1.30
C LEU A 16 -13.01 -19.68 1.29
N ARG A 17 -12.09 -20.33 0.56
CA ARG A 17 -10.72 -19.81 0.38
C ARG A 17 -10.70 -18.46 -0.34
N ILE A 18 -11.50 -18.30 -1.41
CA ILE A 18 -11.65 -17.01 -2.10
C ILE A 18 -12.17 -15.93 -1.14
N ALA A 19 -13.23 -16.21 -0.36
CA ALA A 19 -13.76 -15.27 0.62
C ALA A 19 -12.70 -14.86 1.64
N ARG A 20 -11.87 -15.79 2.12
CA ARG A 20 -10.74 -15.46 3.00
C ARG A 20 -9.71 -14.55 2.35
N LEU A 21 -9.34 -14.83 1.10
CA LEU A 21 -8.37 -14.01 0.37
C LEU A 21 -8.89 -12.60 0.11
N LEU A 22 -10.14 -12.46 -0.35
CA LEU A 22 -10.76 -11.16 -0.64
C LEU A 22 -11.00 -10.30 0.61
N GLY A 23 -11.08 -10.93 1.79
CA GLY A 23 -11.11 -10.21 3.07
C GLY A 23 -9.77 -9.57 3.45
N THR A 24 -8.67 -9.89 2.73
CA THR A 24 -7.33 -9.33 3.03
C THR A 24 -6.90 -8.21 2.10
N MET A 25 -7.31 -8.24 0.83
CA MET A 25 -7.01 -7.24 -0.19
C MET A 25 -7.80 -7.50 -1.47
N GLU A 26 -7.81 -6.51 -2.36
CA GLU A 26 -8.29 -6.67 -3.73
C GLU A 26 -7.29 -7.52 -4.57
N LEU A 27 -7.82 -8.46 -5.35
CA LEU A 27 -7.03 -9.37 -6.18
C LEU A 27 -7.56 -9.45 -7.61
N ALA A 28 -6.67 -9.54 -8.58
CA ALA A 28 -7.05 -9.88 -9.94
C ALA A 28 -7.47 -11.37 -10.01
N VAL A 29 -8.40 -11.69 -10.92
CA VAL A 29 -8.84 -13.09 -11.15
C VAL A 29 -7.66 -14.03 -11.42
N GLY A 30 -6.65 -13.57 -12.16
CA GLY A 30 -5.44 -14.35 -12.45
C GLY A 30 -4.59 -14.64 -11.21
N GLU A 31 -4.49 -13.68 -10.28
CA GLU A 31 -3.76 -13.87 -9.03
C GLU A 31 -4.50 -14.85 -8.11
N LEU A 32 -5.83 -14.76 -8.01
CA LEU A 32 -6.62 -15.79 -7.30
C LEU A 32 -6.40 -17.18 -7.89
N ALA A 33 -6.37 -17.31 -9.21
CA ALA A 33 -6.07 -18.57 -9.88
C ALA A 33 -4.69 -19.12 -9.50
N GLN A 34 -3.67 -18.25 -9.47
CA GLN A 34 -2.32 -18.60 -9.04
C GLN A 34 -2.26 -19.02 -7.57
N VAL A 35 -2.85 -18.23 -6.65
CA VAL A 35 -2.88 -18.56 -5.22
C VAL A 35 -3.59 -19.90 -4.98
N LEU A 36 -4.78 -20.07 -5.56
CA LEU A 36 -5.57 -21.28 -5.36
C LEU A 36 -4.97 -22.51 -6.05
N GLY A 37 -4.04 -22.32 -6.99
CA GLY A 37 -3.47 -23.41 -7.81
C GLY A 37 -4.49 -24.01 -8.76
N GLN A 38 -5.41 -23.19 -9.29
CA GLN A 38 -6.51 -23.64 -10.15
C GLN A 38 -6.49 -22.88 -11.49
N SER A 39 -7.17 -23.41 -12.50
CA SER A 39 -7.28 -22.71 -13.79
C SER A 39 -8.14 -21.46 -13.67
N GLN A 40 -7.79 -20.42 -14.41
CA GLN A 40 -8.53 -19.15 -14.43
C GLN A 40 -10.02 -19.32 -14.79
N PRO A 41 -10.43 -20.17 -15.76
CA PRO A 41 -11.85 -20.42 -16.03
C PRO A 41 -12.60 -21.00 -14.83
N ARG A 42 -11.96 -21.90 -14.07
CA ARG A 42 -12.56 -22.49 -12.86
C ARG A 42 -12.75 -21.46 -11.76
N VAL A 43 -11.73 -20.65 -11.50
CA VAL A 43 -11.80 -19.57 -10.51
C VAL A 43 -12.82 -18.51 -10.91
N SER A 44 -12.86 -18.12 -12.19
CA SER A 44 -13.85 -17.17 -12.72
C SER A 44 -15.29 -17.64 -12.47
N ARG A 45 -15.57 -18.94 -12.64
CA ARG A 45 -16.88 -19.53 -12.31
C ARG A 45 -17.20 -19.40 -10.81
N HIS A 46 -16.25 -19.71 -9.93
CA HIS A 46 -16.44 -19.59 -8.48
C HIS A 46 -16.68 -18.14 -8.04
N VAL A 47 -15.93 -17.20 -8.63
CA VAL A 47 -16.09 -15.77 -8.40
C VAL A 47 -17.46 -15.29 -8.88
N GLY A 48 -17.93 -15.73 -10.04
CA GLY A 48 -19.27 -15.41 -10.54
C GLY A 48 -20.35 -15.76 -9.51
N ILE A 49 -20.29 -16.96 -8.93
CA ILE A 49 -21.23 -17.41 -7.88
C ILE A 49 -21.16 -16.51 -6.64
N LEU A 50 -19.95 -16.10 -6.21
CA LEU A 50 -19.78 -15.20 -5.07
C LEU A 50 -20.33 -13.79 -5.36
N CYS A 51 -20.14 -13.28 -6.59
CA CYS A 51 -20.71 -12.01 -7.01
C CYS A 51 -22.23 -12.04 -7.10
N ASP A 52 -22.79 -13.11 -7.67
CA ASP A 52 -24.25 -13.28 -7.80
C ASP A 52 -24.92 -13.39 -6.41
N ALA A 53 -24.21 -13.94 -5.42
CA ALA A 53 -24.64 -13.99 -4.02
C ALA A 53 -24.38 -12.69 -3.23
N GLY A 54 -23.76 -11.67 -3.84
CA GLY A 54 -23.45 -10.39 -3.17
C GLY A 54 -22.31 -10.47 -2.14
N LEU A 55 -21.45 -11.50 -2.21
CA LEU A 55 -20.32 -11.68 -1.29
C LEU A 55 -19.01 -11.06 -1.81
N ALA A 56 -18.92 -10.84 -3.12
CA ALA A 56 -17.76 -10.24 -3.77
C ALA A 56 -18.20 -9.28 -4.87
N GLU A 57 -17.39 -8.26 -5.11
CA GLU A 57 -17.57 -7.32 -6.19
C GLU A 57 -16.45 -7.43 -7.21
N ARG A 58 -16.76 -7.13 -8.47
CA ARG A 58 -15.79 -7.14 -9.56
C ARG A 58 -15.74 -5.77 -10.24
N ARG A 59 -14.53 -5.27 -10.45
CA ARG A 59 -14.25 -4.05 -11.21
C ARG A 59 -13.32 -4.36 -12.37
N ARG A 60 -13.61 -3.83 -13.55
CA ARG A 60 -12.76 -3.98 -14.72
C ARG A 60 -11.89 -2.73 -14.89
N GLU A 61 -10.58 -2.94 -15.02
CA GLU A 61 -9.60 -1.90 -15.28
C GLU A 61 -8.69 -2.34 -16.43
N GLY A 62 -8.93 -1.76 -17.61
CA GLY A 62 -8.26 -2.18 -18.84
C GLY A 62 -8.46 -3.68 -19.13
N SER A 63 -7.35 -4.42 -19.16
CA SER A 63 -7.33 -5.88 -19.37
C SER A 63 -7.55 -6.69 -18.08
N TRP A 64 -7.58 -6.05 -16.91
CA TRP A 64 -7.69 -6.71 -15.62
C TRP A 64 -9.12 -6.70 -15.08
N VAL A 65 -9.46 -7.75 -14.34
CA VAL A 65 -10.68 -7.83 -13.54
C VAL A 65 -10.25 -8.02 -12.10
N PHE A 66 -10.45 -6.98 -11.30
CA PHE A 66 -10.16 -6.93 -9.88
C PHE A 66 -11.38 -7.34 -9.08
N LEU A 67 -11.12 -8.01 -7.97
CA LEU A 67 -12.11 -8.59 -7.07
C LEU A 67 -11.82 -8.15 -5.66
N ARG A 68 -12.87 -7.70 -4.97
CA ARG A 68 -12.82 -7.32 -3.57
C ARG A 68 -14.00 -7.92 -2.84
N GLN A 69 -13.91 -8.02 -1.53
CA GLN A 69 -15.07 -8.31 -0.70
C GLN A 69 -16.13 -7.21 -0.93
N ALA A 70 -17.40 -7.61 -1.00
CA ALA A 70 -18.48 -6.63 -1.12
C ALA A 70 -18.52 -5.71 0.12
N ASP A 71 -18.94 -4.46 -0.07
CA ASP A 71 -18.87 -3.45 0.99
C ASP A 71 -19.70 -3.81 2.22
N ALA A 72 -19.26 -3.29 3.37
CA ALA A 72 -19.96 -3.39 4.65
C ALA A 72 -21.24 -2.51 4.71
N GLU A 73 -21.63 -1.89 3.59
CA GLU A 73 -22.81 -1.05 3.48
C GLU A 73 -23.86 -1.78 2.63
N GLY A 74 -24.80 -2.44 3.30
CA GLY A 74 -25.90 -3.14 2.63
C GLY A 74 -26.47 -4.29 3.46
N ALA A 75 -27.55 -4.90 2.95
CA ALA A 75 -28.25 -5.98 3.65
C ALA A 75 -27.39 -7.26 3.86
N ALA A 76 -26.32 -7.43 3.08
CA ALA A 76 -25.41 -8.57 3.18
C ALA A 76 -24.22 -8.36 4.14
N ALA A 77 -23.96 -7.12 4.58
CA ALA A 77 -22.77 -6.79 5.37
C ALA A 77 -22.65 -7.58 6.68
N PRO A 78 -23.70 -7.73 7.52
CA PRO A 78 -23.62 -8.54 8.73
C PRO A 78 -23.33 -10.01 8.45
N ILE A 79 -23.76 -10.51 7.28
CA ILE A 79 -23.55 -11.91 6.89
C ILE A 79 -22.10 -12.11 6.43
N ILE A 80 -21.53 -11.15 5.70
CA ILE A 80 -20.12 -11.17 5.30
C ILE A 80 -19.22 -11.12 6.54
N GLU A 81 -19.51 -10.24 7.49
CA GLU A 81 -18.78 -10.15 8.76
C GLU A 81 -18.87 -11.47 9.55
N ALA A 82 -20.08 -12.02 9.69
CA ALA A 82 -20.28 -13.32 10.33
C ALA A 82 -19.53 -14.45 9.60
N ALA A 83 -19.54 -14.47 8.27
CA ALA A 83 -18.81 -15.46 7.49
C ALA A 83 -17.29 -15.35 7.72
N GLN A 84 -16.73 -14.14 7.74
CA GLN A 84 -15.31 -13.94 8.06
C GLN A 84 -14.97 -14.39 9.48
N ALA A 85 -15.83 -14.09 10.46
CA ALA A 85 -15.65 -14.55 11.84
C ALA A 85 -15.69 -16.08 11.94
N LEU A 86 -16.66 -16.73 11.29
CA LEU A 86 -16.76 -18.19 11.24
C LEU A 86 -15.54 -18.82 10.56
N LEU A 87 -15.04 -18.23 9.48
CA LEU A 87 -13.85 -18.73 8.79
C LEU A 87 -12.58 -18.55 9.63
N ALA A 88 -12.47 -17.47 10.41
CA ALA A 88 -11.37 -17.29 11.36
C ALA A 88 -11.43 -18.33 12.49
N ILE A 89 -12.62 -18.64 13.00
CA ILE A 89 -12.83 -19.73 13.97
C ILE A 89 -12.42 -21.07 13.35
N ALA A 90 -12.90 -21.37 12.13
CA ALA A 90 -12.53 -22.60 11.42
C ALA A 90 -11.02 -22.71 11.19
N GLU A 91 -10.34 -21.63 10.81
CA GLU A 91 -8.87 -21.61 10.65
C GLU A 91 -8.16 -21.90 11.97
N SER A 92 -8.71 -21.49 13.11
CA SER A 92 -8.13 -21.78 14.44
C SER A 92 -8.45 -23.19 14.95
N ALA A 93 -9.60 -23.75 14.57
CA ALA A 93 -10.14 -24.98 15.13
C ALA A 93 -9.90 -26.22 14.25
N GLU A 94 -9.70 -26.05 12.95
CA GLU A 94 -9.60 -27.13 11.98
C GLU A 94 -8.22 -27.15 11.30
N PRO A 95 -7.31 -28.09 11.68
CA PRO A 95 -5.95 -28.12 11.17
C PRO A 95 -5.83 -28.18 9.64
N ALA A 96 -6.70 -28.96 8.98
CA ALA A 96 -6.69 -29.08 7.53
C ALA A 96 -7.05 -27.78 6.81
N PHE A 97 -7.97 -26.99 7.37
CA PHE A 97 -8.31 -25.68 6.82
C PHE A 97 -7.22 -24.65 7.12
N ALA A 98 -6.62 -24.72 8.32
CA ALA A 98 -5.47 -23.90 8.70
C ALA A 98 -4.30 -24.05 7.71
N GLU A 99 -3.93 -25.29 7.39
CA GLU A 99 -2.85 -25.59 6.44
C GLU A 99 -3.13 -25.01 5.04
N LEU A 100 -4.38 -25.08 4.57
CA LEU A 100 -4.80 -24.49 3.30
C LEU A 100 -4.69 -22.97 3.33
N CYS A 101 -5.21 -22.32 4.37
CA CYS A 101 -5.14 -20.87 4.53
C CYS A 101 -3.71 -20.37 4.64
N GLU A 102 -2.84 -21.10 5.34
CA GLU A 102 -1.42 -20.76 5.44
C GLU A 102 -0.70 -20.90 4.09
N ALA A 103 -0.98 -21.98 3.34
CA ALA A 103 -0.43 -22.16 2.00
C ALA A 103 -0.88 -21.05 1.04
N ASP A 104 -2.14 -20.62 1.15
CA ASP A 104 -2.69 -19.50 0.39
C ASP A 104 -2.04 -18.17 0.79
N ARG A 105 -1.87 -17.90 2.09
CA ARG A 105 -1.16 -16.72 2.59
C ARG A 105 0.29 -16.66 2.10
N ARG A 106 1.01 -17.79 2.07
CA ARG A 106 2.38 -17.85 1.52
C ARG A 106 2.44 -17.47 0.04
N LYS A 107 1.50 -17.97 -0.77
CA LYS A 107 1.43 -17.61 -2.19
C LYS A 107 0.98 -16.16 -2.39
N LEU A 108 0.05 -15.68 -1.58
CA LEU A 108 -0.38 -14.29 -1.59
C LEU A 108 0.79 -13.35 -1.24
N ALA A 109 1.63 -13.70 -0.28
CA ALA A 109 2.85 -12.95 0.03
C ALA A 109 3.80 -12.88 -1.16
N ALA A 110 3.94 -13.96 -1.93
CA ALA A 110 4.74 -13.95 -3.16
C ALA A 110 4.15 -13.03 -4.25
N ILE A 111 2.81 -12.96 -4.38
CA ILE A 111 2.15 -11.99 -5.27
C ILE A 111 2.45 -10.55 -4.83
N ARG A 112 2.35 -10.25 -3.53
CA ARG A 112 2.68 -8.93 -2.98
C ARG A 112 4.13 -8.54 -3.27
N ALA A 113 5.08 -9.43 -3.00
CA ALA A 113 6.49 -9.20 -3.30
C ALA A 113 6.77 -9.00 -4.79
N ALA A 114 6.04 -9.71 -5.66
CA ALA A 114 6.15 -9.54 -7.11
C ALA A 114 5.62 -8.17 -7.58
N ARG A 115 4.50 -7.69 -7.00
CA ARG A 115 3.97 -6.34 -7.27
C ARG A 115 4.95 -5.26 -6.83
N GLU A 116 5.55 -5.43 -5.64
CA GLU A 116 6.55 -4.50 -5.11
C GLU A 116 7.80 -4.45 -5.99
N THR A 117 8.37 -5.61 -6.34
CA THR A 117 9.50 -5.70 -7.28
C THR A 117 9.19 -5.01 -8.61
N ALA A 118 7.98 -5.22 -9.15
CA ALA A 118 7.58 -4.59 -10.41
C ALA A 118 7.51 -3.06 -10.30
N ALA A 119 7.02 -2.53 -9.16
CA ALA A 119 7.01 -1.10 -8.89
C ALA A 119 8.44 -0.55 -8.77
N GLU A 120 9.33 -1.21 -8.03
CA GLU A 120 10.74 -0.81 -7.92
C GLU A 120 11.44 -0.74 -9.28
N VAL A 121 11.23 -1.75 -10.13
CA VAL A 121 11.78 -1.78 -11.50
C VAL A 121 11.20 -0.64 -12.34
N TYR A 122 9.90 -0.36 -12.21
CA TYR A 122 9.26 0.76 -12.90
C TYR A 122 9.89 2.09 -12.47
N PHE A 123 10.02 2.35 -11.17
CA PHE A 123 10.67 3.57 -10.67
C PHE A 123 12.11 3.69 -11.13
N ALA A 124 12.90 2.63 -11.01
CA ALA A 124 14.29 2.64 -11.45
C ALA A 124 14.43 2.99 -12.94
N ARG A 125 13.52 2.48 -13.77
CA ARG A 125 13.50 2.75 -15.22
C ARG A 125 13.11 4.18 -15.56
N HIS A 126 12.21 4.80 -14.80
CA HIS A 126 11.65 6.12 -15.10
C HIS A 126 12.19 7.23 -14.19
N ALA A 127 13.16 6.93 -13.30
CA ALA A 127 13.67 7.87 -12.30
C ALA A 127 14.12 9.21 -12.89
N SER A 128 14.78 9.19 -14.06
CA SER A 128 15.28 10.41 -14.72
C SER A 128 14.20 11.31 -15.30
N GLU A 129 13.01 10.76 -15.59
CA GLU A 129 11.86 11.48 -16.17
C GLU A 129 10.69 11.56 -15.17
N TRP A 130 10.91 11.17 -13.91
CA TRP A 130 9.87 11.05 -12.91
C TRP A 130 9.13 12.36 -12.64
N ASP A 131 9.87 13.47 -12.56
CA ASP A 131 9.28 14.80 -12.33
C ASP A 131 8.33 15.21 -13.47
N ASP A 132 8.69 14.91 -14.71
CA ASP A 132 7.86 15.19 -15.90
C ASP A 132 6.62 14.29 -15.91
N LEU A 133 6.78 12.99 -15.61
CA LEU A 133 5.67 12.05 -15.53
C LEU A 133 4.67 12.44 -14.44
N ARG A 134 5.15 12.87 -13.27
CA ARG A 134 4.29 13.28 -12.15
C ARG A 134 3.47 14.53 -12.48
N ALA A 135 4.10 15.52 -13.10
CA ALA A 135 3.46 16.78 -13.49
C ALA A 135 2.30 16.59 -14.49
N LEU A 136 2.26 15.48 -15.24
CA LEU A 136 1.16 15.15 -16.15
C LEU A 136 -0.11 14.65 -15.44
N HIS A 137 0.01 14.18 -14.20
CA HIS A 137 -1.08 13.49 -13.50
C HIS A 137 -1.65 14.27 -12.31
N SER A 138 -0.93 15.31 -11.83
CA SER A 138 -1.26 16.03 -10.60
C SER A 138 -0.95 17.53 -10.73
N PRO A 139 -1.78 18.44 -10.19
CA PRO A 139 -1.49 19.87 -10.11
C PRO A 139 -0.46 20.14 -9.01
N ASP A 140 0.79 19.74 -9.24
CA ASP A 140 1.84 19.74 -8.20
C ASP A 140 2.04 21.10 -7.54
N ALA A 141 1.91 22.20 -8.28
CA ALA A 141 2.04 23.55 -7.75
C ALA A 141 0.96 23.86 -6.68
N GLU A 142 -0.28 23.41 -6.86
CA GLU A 142 -1.35 23.63 -5.89
C GLU A 142 -1.11 22.80 -4.62
N VAL A 143 -0.64 21.57 -4.77
CA VAL A 143 -0.31 20.69 -3.63
C VAL A 143 0.89 21.23 -2.85
N GLU A 144 1.94 21.67 -3.54
CA GLU A 144 3.12 22.30 -2.95
C GLU A 144 2.74 23.58 -2.18
N GLN A 145 1.86 24.41 -2.75
CA GLN A 145 1.36 25.61 -2.08
C GLN A 145 0.54 25.28 -0.83
N ALA A 146 -0.32 24.27 -0.90
CA ALA A 146 -1.12 23.82 0.25
C ALA A 146 -0.23 23.25 1.37
N LEU A 147 0.79 22.46 1.03
CA LEU A 147 1.75 21.93 2.00
C LEU A 147 2.57 23.05 2.66
N ALA A 148 3.07 24.00 1.87
CA ALA A 148 3.80 25.14 2.40
C ALA A 148 2.93 25.98 3.35
N ALA A 149 1.66 26.22 2.98
CA ALA A 149 0.72 26.95 3.84
C ALA A 149 0.41 26.20 5.14
N ALA A 150 0.25 24.87 5.08
CA ALA A 150 -0.01 24.03 6.25
C ALA A 150 1.16 23.98 7.24
N LEU A 151 2.38 24.24 6.78
CA LEU A 151 3.60 24.17 7.59
C LEU A 151 4.18 25.55 7.98
N ALA A 152 3.56 26.64 7.52
CA ALA A 152 4.11 28.00 7.62
C ALA A 152 4.11 28.62 9.05
N ASP A 153 3.42 28.01 10.01
CA ASP A 153 3.21 28.56 11.35
C ASP A 153 4.41 28.39 12.30
N ALA A 154 5.37 27.53 11.97
CA ALA A 154 6.58 27.31 12.75
C ALA A 154 7.75 26.80 11.88
N PRO A 155 9.01 27.05 12.28
CA PRO A 155 10.19 26.46 11.63
C PRO A 155 10.08 24.94 11.52
N LEU A 156 10.60 24.36 10.42
CA LEU A 156 10.48 22.92 10.18
C LEU A 156 11.46 22.09 11.02
N GLY A 157 12.53 22.70 11.53
CA GLY A 157 13.56 22.04 12.32
C GLY A 157 14.25 20.91 11.54
N ALA A 158 14.44 19.76 12.19
CA ALA A 158 14.88 18.54 11.55
C ALA A 158 13.70 17.86 10.81
N VAL A 159 13.80 17.77 9.49
CA VAL A 159 12.79 17.17 8.62
C VAL A 159 13.22 15.76 8.20
N LEU A 160 12.27 14.82 8.21
CA LEU A 160 12.37 13.54 7.51
C LEU A 160 11.39 13.52 6.34
N ASP A 161 11.90 13.39 5.12
CA ASP A 161 11.11 13.24 3.89
C ASP A 161 11.08 11.76 3.49
N ILE A 162 9.99 11.05 3.82
CA ILE A 162 9.83 9.61 3.58
C ILE A 162 9.26 9.39 2.18
N GLY A 163 9.97 8.61 1.37
CA GLY A 163 9.63 8.43 -0.05
C GLY A 163 10.00 9.66 -0.86
N THR A 164 11.18 10.23 -0.60
CA THR A 164 11.64 11.49 -1.20
C THR A 164 11.67 11.46 -2.73
N GLY A 165 11.76 10.28 -3.34
CA GLY A 165 11.85 10.10 -4.78
C GLY A 165 13.05 10.85 -5.35
N THR A 166 12.79 11.76 -6.28
CA THR A 166 13.77 12.67 -6.89
C THR A 166 14.13 13.87 -6.01
N GLY A 167 13.63 13.96 -4.78
CA GLY A 167 14.01 14.99 -3.80
C GLY A 167 13.18 16.28 -3.85
N ARG A 168 11.97 16.26 -4.43
CA ARG A 168 11.19 17.51 -4.63
C ARG A 168 10.79 18.20 -3.32
N MET A 169 10.34 17.45 -2.31
CA MET A 169 9.97 18.05 -1.02
C MET A 169 11.21 18.57 -0.27
N ALA A 170 12.31 17.81 -0.29
CA ALA A 170 13.59 18.27 0.23
C ALA A 170 14.05 19.59 -0.41
N GLU A 171 13.93 19.74 -1.73
CA GLU A 171 14.24 20.98 -2.46
C GLU A 171 13.34 22.14 -2.03
N LEU A 172 12.02 21.90 -1.99
CA LEU A 172 11.02 22.91 -1.66
C LEU A 172 11.21 23.48 -0.24
N PHE A 173 11.53 22.62 0.72
CA PHE A 173 11.60 22.97 2.14
C PHE A 173 13.00 23.26 2.66
N ALA A 174 14.05 23.14 1.83
CA ALA A 174 15.43 23.42 2.22
C ALA A 174 15.63 24.80 2.86
N GLY A 175 14.91 25.83 2.40
CA GLY A 175 15.02 27.18 2.97
C GLY A 175 14.43 27.35 4.38
N GLN A 176 13.61 26.40 4.84
CA GLN A 176 12.82 26.49 6.09
C GLN A 176 13.22 25.42 7.11
N ALA A 177 13.98 24.41 6.69
CA ALA A 177 14.48 23.32 7.53
C ALA A 177 15.90 23.60 8.04
N GLU A 178 16.19 23.17 9.27
CA GLU A 178 17.57 23.16 9.79
C GLU A 178 18.38 22.05 9.13
N ARG A 179 17.77 20.88 8.96
CA ARG A 179 18.32 19.73 8.24
C ARG A 179 17.19 18.91 7.63
N ILE A 180 17.47 18.21 6.54
CA ILE A 180 16.54 17.30 5.88
C ILE A 180 17.23 15.96 5.68
N VAL A 181 16.62 14.91 6.22
CA VAL A 181 16.92 13.52 5.83
C VAL A 181 15.89 13.12 4.80
N ALA A 182 16.32 12.84 3.58
CA ALA A 182 15.49 12.44 2.47
C ALA A 182 15.71 10.94 2.21
N LEU A 183 14.67 10.15 2.48
CA LEU A 183 14.71 8.69 2.50
C LEU A 183 13.93 8.10 1.33
N ASP A 184 14.52 7.16 0.60
CA ASP A 184 13.81 6.37 -0.41
C ASP A 184 14.29 4.92 -0.39
N LYS A 185 13.41 3.99 -0.76
CA LYS A 185 13.76 2.58 -0.91
C LYS A 185 14.60 2.34 -2.18
N ASN A 186 14.36 3.15 -3.22
CA ASN A 186 14.94 2.98 -4.55
C ASN A 186 16.23 3.79 -4.74
N LEU A 187 17.35 3.09 -5.00
CA LEU A 187 18.65 3.73 -5.20
C LEU A 187 18.74 4.61 -6.44
N GLU A 188 18.00 4.32 -7.52
CA GLU A 188 18.02 5.16 -8.72
C GLU A 188 17.29 6.49 -8.48
N MET A 189 16.21 6.47 -7.70
CA MET A 189 15.55 7.71 -7.24
C MET A 189 16.53 8.58 -6.44
N LEU A 190 17.23 7.99 -5.47
CA LEU A 190 18.24 8.71 -4.68
C LEU A 190 19.41 9.22 -5.53
N ARG A 191 19.80 8.54 -6.62
CA ARG A 191 20.81 9.06 -7.56
C ARG A 191 20.34 10.32 -8.26
N VAL A 192 19.10 10.34 -8.73
CA VAL A 192 18.50 11.54 -9.35
C VAL A 192 18.37 12.66 -8.32
N ALA A 193 17.88 12.37 -7.12
CA ALA A 193 17.81 13.32 -6.01
C ALA A 193 19.18 13.94 -5.70
N ARG A 194 20.24 13.12 -5.66
CA ARG A 194 21.60 13.60 -5.40
C ARG A 194 22.10 14.58 -6.47
N ALA A 195 21.81 14.30 -7.75
CA ALA A 195 22.16 15.20 -8.83
C ALA A 195 21.34 16.50 -8.80
N LYS A 196 20.06 16.43 -8.46
CA LYS A 196 19.16 17.58 -8.37
C LYS A 196 19.52 18.50 -7.21
N LEU A 197 19.71 17.94 -6.02
CA LEU A 197 19.94 18.67 -4.77
C LEU A 197 21.38 19.15 -4.57
N GLN A 198 22.29 18.91 -5.53
CA GLN A 198 23.71 19.28 -5.42
C GLN A 198 23.96 20.79 -5.22
N HIS A 199 22.98 21.63 -5.55
CA HIS A 199 23.03 23.08 -5.40
C HIS A 199 22.73 23.54 -3.96
N LEU A 200 22.26 22.64 -3.09
CA LEU A 200 21.96 22.90 -1.68
C LEU A 200 23.18 22.63 -0.79
N PRO A 201 23.25 23.23 0.41
CA PRO A 201 24.35 22.98 1.35
C PRO A 201 24.42 21.50 1.76
N THR A 202 25.57 20.86 1.56
CA THR A 202 25.76 19.43 1.85
C THR A 202 25.58 19.08 3.32
N ALA A 203 25.83 20.03 4.23
CA ALA A 203 25.60 19.84 5.66
C ALA A 203 24.10 19.82 6.04
N GLN A 204 23.23 20.27 5.15
CA GLN A 204 21.79 20.38 5.40
C GLN A 204 21.00 19.17 4.89
N ILE A 205 21.45 18.51 3.82
CA ILE A 205 20.70 17.43 3.16
C ILE A 205 21.45 16.09 3.28
N GLU A 206 20.77 15.10 3.84
CA GLU A 206 21.23 13.72 3.90
C GLU A 206 20.30 12.83 3.06
N LEU A 207 20.86 12.02 2.16
CA LEU A 207 20.11 11.06 1.35
C LEU A 207 20.35 9.65 1.88
N VAL A 208 19.29 9.00 2.36
CA VAL A 208 19.35 7.69 3.04
C VAL A 208 18.54 6.67 2.26
N GLN A 209 19.11 5.50 2.01
CA GLN A 209 18.33 4.37 1.52
C GLN A 209 17.65 3.69 2.71
N GLY A 210 16.35 3.46 2.66
CA GLY A 210 15.63 2.77 3.72
C GLY A 210 14.20 2.38 3.33
N ASP A 211 13.62 1.50 4.14
CA ASP A 211 12.20 1.14 4.05
C ASP A 211 11.42 1.98 5.06
N PHE A 212 10.30 2.56 4.65
CA PHE A 212 9.46 3.38 5.53
C PHE A 212 8.80 2.61 6.69
N ALA A 213 8.80 1.28 6.65
CA ALA A 213 8.21 0.41 7.66
C ALA A 213 9.26 -0.06 8.69
N ASP A 214 10.53 0.31 8.49
CA ASP A 214 11.66 0.04 9.39
C ASP A 214 12.70 1.17 9.24
N LEU A 215 12.41 2.33 9.84
CA LEU A 215 13.21 3.53 9.66
C LEU A 215 14.55 3.43 10.43
N PRO A 216 15.70 3.71 9.79
CA PRO A 216 17.03 3.60 10.40
C PRO A 216 17.37 4.81 11.30
N HIS A 217 16.43 5.25 12.11
CA HIS A 217 16.54 6.43 12.98
C HIS A 217 16.03 6.13 14.39
N GLY A 218 16.62 6.79 15.38
CA GLY A 218 16.18 6.70 16.76
C GLY A 218 14.84 7.40 16.99
N ASP A 219 14.20 7.08 18.12
CA ASP A 219 12.94 7.71 18.54
C ASP A 219 13.10 9.23 18.68
N ALA A 220 12.05 9.99 18.40
CA ALA A 220 12.00 11.45 18.61
C ALA A 220 13.21 12.21 17.98
N SER A 221 13.58 11.85 16.76
CA SER A 221 14.72 12.40 16.01
C SER A 221 14.38 13.58 15.09
N PHE A 222 13.10 13.79 14.79
CA PHE A 222 12.64 14.80 13.83
C PHE A 222 11.51 15.67 14.38
N ASP A 223 11.48 16.93 13.95
CA ASP A 223 10.46 17.91 14.30
C ASP A 223 9.30 17.90 13.29
N THR A 224 9.59 17.53 12.04
CA THR A 224 8.60 17.39 10.96
C THR A 224 8.86 16.10 10.18
N VAL A 225 7.81 15.31 9.91
CA VAL A 225 7.87 14.12 9.04
C VAL A 225 6.92 14.30 7.85
N LEU A 226 7.43 14.16 6.64
CA LEU A 226 6.67 14.26 5.40
C LEU A 226 6.46 12.88 4.78
N LEU A 227 5.22 12.59 4.40
CA LEU A 227 4.79 11.41 3.65
C LEU A 227 4.03 11.90 2.41
N HIS A 228 4.76 12.41 1.41
CA HIS A 228 4.15 12.96 0.19
C HIS A 228 4.06 11.91 -0.91
N GLN A 229 2.83 11.56 -1.32
CA GLN A 229 2.58 10.61 -2.43
C GLN A 229 3.33 9.26 -2.31
N VAL A 230 3.54 8.76 -1.09
CA VAL A 230 4.29 7.51 -0.87
C VAL A 230 3.42 6.37 -0.29
N LEU A 231 2.43 6.69 0.57
CA LEU A 231 1.69 5.67 1.32
C LEU A 231 0.88 4.70 0.45
N HIS A 232 0.53 5.09 -0.78
CA HIS A 232 -0.19 4.20 -1.70
C HIS A 232 0.68 3.08 -2.29
N PHE A 233 2.00 3.14 -2.09
CA PHE A 233 2.92 2.04 -2.37
C PHE A 233 3.09 1.10 -1.17
N ALA A 234 2.60 1.49 0.02
CA ALA A 234 2.62 0.62 1.18
C ALA A 234 1.59 -0.50 1.03
N THR A 235 2.04 -1.72 1.25
CA THR A 235 1.17 -2.90 1.31
C THR A 235 0.16 -2.79 2.47
N ASP A 236 0.62 -2.21 3.58
CA ASP A 236 -0.15 -1.78 4.74
C ASP A 236 0.46 -0.45 5.19
N PRO A 237 -0.30 0.66 5.25
CA PRO A 237 0.24 1.95 5.70
C PRO A 237 0.47 2.02 7.21
N ALA A 238 -0.12 1.12 8.02
CA ALA A 238 -0.05 1.20 9.47
C ALA A 238 1.39 1.13 10.03
N PRO A 239 2.27 0.20 9.58
CA PRO A 239 3.68 0.19 9.99
C PRO A 239 4.42 1.48 9.66
N ALA A 240 4.24 2.04 8.45
CA ALA A 240 4.89 3.28 8.05
C ALA A 240 4.44 4.48 8.89
N LEU A 241 3.15 4.56 9.22
CA LEU A 241 2.62 5.57 10.13
C LEU A 241 3.12 5.40 11.56
N ALA A 242 3.25 4.16 12.03
CA ALA A 242 3.80 3.88 13.37
C ALA A 242 5.27 4.29 13.46
N GLU A 243 6.07 4.00 12.44
CA GLU A 243 7.46 4.43 12.34
C GLU A 243 7.59 5.96 12.24
N ALA A 244 6.78 6.60 11.41
CA ALA A 244 6.72 8.07 11.34
C ALA A 244 6.41 8.69 12.71
N ALA A 245 5.44 8.15 13.44
CA ALA A 245 5.10 8.60 14.78
C ALA A 245 6.23 8.35 15.80
N ARG A 246 6.94 7.21 15.70
CA ARG A 246 8.06 6.86 16.59
C ARG A 246 9.23 7.84 16.46
N VAL A 247 9.60 8.20 15.23
CA VAL A 247 10.74 9.09 14.97
C VAL A 247 10.39 10.57 15.16
N LEU A 248 9.10 10.91 15.24
CA LEU A 248 8.62 12.26 15.47
C LEU A 248 8.76 12.67 16.95
N ARG A 249 9.24 13.89 17.21
CA ARG A 249 9.29 14.44 18.56
C ARG A 249 7.90 14.72 19.11
N ALA A 250 7.79 14.78 20.43
CA ALA A 250 6.58 15.27 21.09
C ALA A 250 6.28 16.71 20.62
N GLY A 251 5.08 16.92 20.06
CA GLY A 251 4.68 18.20 19.47
C GLY A 251 5.21 18.46 18.06
N GLY A 252 5.89 17.49 17.45
CA GLY A 252 6.25 17.52 16.03
C GLY A 252 5.04 17.38 15.12
N ARG A 253 5.25 17.59 13.83
CA ARG A 253 4.21 17.58 12.78
C ARG A 253 4.43 16.45 11.77
#